data_AF-A0A267GJK0-F1
#
_entry.id   AF-A0A267GJK0-F1
#
_cell.length_a   1.000
_cell.length_b   1.000
_cell.length_c   1.000
_cell.angle_alpha   90.00
_cell.angle_beta   90.00
_cell.angle_gamma   90.00
#
_symmetry.space_group_name_H-M   'P 1'
#
loop_
_entity.id
_entity.type
_entity.pdbx_description
1 polymer ?
#
loop_
_entity_poly.entity_id
_entity_poly.type
_entity_poly.pdbx_seq_one_letter_code
_entity_poly.pdbx_strand_id
1 'polypeptide(L)'
;MFRKSSDIFLALFLLPLLALSSLAEVKEEGDVLVLGKDNFQEVVNEKETLLVEFYAPWCGHCKQLEPQYSAAATRLKAKGIALAKVDATVHESLAAQHEVQGYPTMKIYKKAFPGEFFDYNGPRDTEGIVKFMETVALPDWKPPRVLKGLHKLAKANLTEQLDKQSAWLVGFFDPAAADRSDTLALLDAAADQLKMGREPKAVGYVEVAGEDAELAQLYGATSLPTYLVIKRDSQRPVRFIHEATGQALAGFYQAHTVPDSVIRAKSLAELDSIASGTESLLIGHFDSIESAEFLANFLRESSHVHLNRVEGALIESGDLAKQLGLQINTIYLRKPVKLTAEGEASLVKYSGSQSSGAELLKFYEANKLPLVGQYNFGSKETYLSSQLPVCLFFLTVDFSGELRTSTRMWHSKFAKVAARFSGKALFAMADDEQEEDEAKKFKFEDSGSDLNLGCYGTDKRRFASELDSFDADEIAEFVSSVLAGRATPVVRSATARASQSGPLLYLTGASFQEQVLAAGRPSCLVLQCDRDKPECSDAILQLSEFATSPATKAAFPGLTVGHLDTALNDAPARTSSTRPSARPRCCCWPRPAARTRRFASTDPALTPASWRNS
;
A
#
# COMPACT_ATOMS: atom_id res chain seq x y z
N MET A 1 -39.71 75.44 25.49
CA MET A 1 -39.38 74.70 26.74
C MET A 1 -39.75 73.23 26.53
N PHE A 2 -38.79 72.33 26.80
CA PHE A 2 -38.78 70.85 26.84
C PHE A 2 -40.14 70.09 26.72
N ARG A 3 -40.28 68.93 26.05
CA ARG A 3 -39.46 67.70 26.15
C ARG A 3 -39.86 66.61 25.10
N LYS A 4 -38.86 65.99 24.43
CA LYS A 4 -38.65 64.63 23.81
C LYS A 4 -39.75 63.99 22.91
N SER A 5 -39.55 63.79 21.59
CA SER A 5 -38.69 62.81 20.84
C SER A 5 -39.18 61.37 20.96
N SER A 6 -39.37 60.52 19.94
CA SER A 6 -39.49 60.53 18.46
C SER A 6 -39.73 59.04 18.09
N ASP A 7 -40.46 58.71 17.01
CA ASP A 7 -40.09 57.62 16.07
C ASP A 7 -41.19 57.32 15.02
N ILE A 8 -40.70 57.07 13.81
CA ILE A 8 -41.38 56.80 12.55
C ILE A 8 -41.39 55.29 12.34
N PHE A 9 -42.53 54.68 11.99
CA PHE A 9 -42.54 53.36 11.34
C PHE A 9 -43.53 53.28 10.18
N LEU A 10 -42.96 52.90 9.05
CA LEU A 10 -43.51 52.74 7.71
C LEU A 10 -44.37 51.46 7.65
N ALA A 11 -45.60 51.56 7.14
CA ALA A 11 -46.46 50.43 6.83
C ALA A 11 -46.84 50.46 5.34
N LEU A 12 -46.34 49.51 4.55
CA LEU A 12 -47.07 48.97 3.42
C LEU A 12 -46.55 47.55 3.12
N PHE A 13 -47.34 46.59 3.62
CA PHE A 13 -47.27 45.15 3.37
C PHE A 13 -47.98 44.81 2.05
N LEU A 14 -47.50 43.77 1.35
CA LEU A 14 -48.23 42.76 0.54
C LEU A 14 -47.71 42.57 -0.89
N LEU A 15 -46.85 41.54 -1.04
CA LEU A 15 -47.03 40.42 -1.98
C LEU A 15 -46.01 39.32 -1.62
N PRO A 16 -46.41 38.21 -0.96
CA PRO A 16 -45.52 37.07 -0.80
C PRO A 16 -45.55 36.20 -2.06
N LEU A 17 -44.36 35.96 -2.60
CA LEU A 17 -44.06 35.01 -3.66
C LEU A 17 -44.37 33.59 -3.14
N LEU A 18 -45.47 33.00 -3.60
CA LEU A 18 -45.78 31.57 -3.42
C LEU A 18 -44.79 30.75 -4.27
N ALA A 19 -43.64 30.41 -3.70
CA ALA A 19 -42.86 29.27 -4.17
C ALA A 19 -43.58 28.00 -3.67
N LEU A 20 -44.35 27.36 -4.56
CA LEU A 20 -44.84 26.00 -4.32
C LEU A 20 -43.64 25.04 -4.29
N SER A 21 -43.22 24.65 -3.09
CA SER A 21 -42.39 23.47 -2.89
C SER A 21 -43.24 22.23 -3.17
N SER A 22 -43.01 21.61 -4.33
CA SER A 22 -43.53 20.28 -4.65
C SER A 22 -42.80 19.25 -3.79
N LEU A 23 -43.33 18.93 -2.60
CA LEU A 23 -42.97 17.70 -1.89
C LEU A 23 -43.73 16.56 -2.55
N ALA A 24 -43.01 15.66 -3.21
CA ALA A 24 -43.60 14.40 -3.67
C ALA A 24 -44.08 13.63 -2.43
N GLU A 25 -45.34 13.21 -2.42
CA GLU A 25 -45.92 12.44 -1.33
C GLU A 25 -45.26 11.06 -1.27
N VAL A 26 -44.55 10.75 -0.17
CA VAL A 26 -43.91 9.45 0.02
C VAL A 26 -45.01 8.42 0.27
N LYS A 27 -45.09 7.40 -0.59
CA LYS A 27 -46.09 6.33 -0.48
C LYS A 27 -45.93 5.57 0.86
N GLU A 28 -47.04 5.32 1.56
CA GLU A 28 -47.08 4.50 2.78
C GLU A 28 -47.90 3.22 2.56
N GLU A 29 -47.45 2.11 3.15
CA GLU A 29 -48.20 0.84 3.21
C GLU A 29 -48.24 0.35 4.67
N GLY A 30 -49.40 0.43 5.31
CA GLY A 30 -49.55 0.04 6.72
C GLY A 30 -48.68 0.88 7.68
N ASP A 31 -48.67 2.20 7.51
CA ASP A 31 -47.80 3.17 8.20
C ASP A 31 -46.28 2.98 7.96
N VAL A 32 -45.88 2.07 7.07
CA VAL A 32 -44.48 1.88 6.65
C VAL A 32 -44.22 2.69 5.38
N LEU A 33 -43.19 3.54 5.41
CA LEU A 33 -42.78 4.32 4.23
C LEU A 33 -42.19 3.42 3.15
N VAL A 34 -42.64 3.55 1.90
CA VAL A 34 -42.07 2.82 0.75
C VAL A 34 -40.98 3.67 0.12
N LEU A 35 -39.73 3.22 0.27
CA LEU A 35 -38.57 3.94 -0.20
C LEU A 35 -37.93 3.26 -1.41
N GLY A 36 -37.34 4.07 -2.27
CA GLY A 36 -36.55 3.67 -3.43
C GLY A 36 -35.46 4.69 -3.70
N LYS A 37 -34.68 4.47 -4.75
CA LYS A 37 -33.52 5.32 -5.10
C LYS A 37 -33.84 6.82 -5.14
N ASP A 38 -35.05 7.18 -5.56
CA ASP A 38 -35.44 8.57 -5.84
C ASP A 38 -35.84 9.37 -4.58
N ASN A 39 -36.26 8.70 -3.49
CA ASN A 39 -36.72 9.36 -2.26
C ASN A 39 -35.94 8.97 -0.99
N PHE A 40 -35.07 7.96 -1.06
CA PHE A 40 -34.38 7.39 0.09
C PHE A 40 -33.57 8.43 0.87
N GLN A 41 -32.70 9.17 0.19
CA GLN A 41 -31.78 10.10 0.83
C GLN A 41 -32.51 11.27 1.50
N GLU A 42 -33.59 11.75 0.89
CA GLU A 42 -34.41 12.83 1.43
C GLU A 42 -35.06 12.39 2.74
N VAL A 43 -35.70 11.22 2.75
CA VAL A 43 -36.36 10.68 3.94
C VAL A 43 -35.36 10.38 5.06
N VAL A 44 -34.19 9.81 4.74
CA VAL A 44 -33.11 9.57 5.72
C VAL A 44 -32.62 10.87 6.36
N ASN A 45 -32.54 11.95 5.59
CA ASN A 45 -32.08 13.25 6.10
C ASN A 45 -33.17 14.00 6.90
N GLU A 46 -34.45 13.74 6.61
CA GLU A 46 -35.59 14.38 7.25
C GLU A 46 -35.89 13.78 8.63
N LYS A 47 -35.95 12.44 8.72
CA LYS A 47 -36.44 11.74 9.92
C LYS A 47 -35.39 11.69 11.03
N GLU A 48 -35.80 11.98 12.26
CA GLU A 48 -34.91 12.00 13.43
C GLU A 48 -34.37 10.59 13.75
N THR A 49 -35.25 9.58 13.72
CA THR A 49 -34.91 8.16 13.90
C THR A 49 -35.75 7.35 12.92
N LEU A 50 -35.08 6.55 12.10
CA LEU A 50 -35.66 5.77 11.02
C LEU A 50 -35.13 4.33 11.05
N LEU A 51 -36.03 3.36 10.98
CA LEU A 51 -35.68 1.95 10.73
C LEU A 51 -36.09 1.60 9.30
N VAL A 52 -35.18 1.02 8.52
CA VAL A 52 -35.43 0.61 7.14
C VAL A 52 -35.27 -0.90 7.01
N GLU A 53 -36.30 -1.59 6.52
CA GLU A 53 -36.25 -2.98 6.08
C GLU A 53 -35.88 -3.09 4.59
N PHE A 54 -34.77 -3.75 4.29
CA PHE A 54 -34.43 -4.22 2.94
C PHE A 54 -34.97 -5.64 2.76
N TYR A 55 -35.97 -5.80 1.89
CA TYR A 55 -36.71 -7.05 1.71
C TYR A 55 -36.71 -7.53 0.26
N ALA A 56 -37.14 -8.77 0.08
CA ALA A 56 -37.48 -9.33 -1.23
C ALA A 56 -38.91 -9.91 -1.19
N PRO A 57 -39.74 -9.68 -2.22
CA PRO A 57 -41.17 -10.02 -2.18
C PRO A 57 -41.45 -11.53 -2.12
N TRP A 58 -40.47 -12.36 -2.49
CA TRP A 58 -40.55 -13.82 -2.44
C TRP A 58 -39.98 -14.42 -1.14
N CYS A 59 -39.32 -13.64 -0.29
CA CYS A 59 -38.67 -14.15 0.92
C CYS A 59 -39.70 -14.48 2.02
N GLY A 60 -39.72 -15.74 2.47
CA GLY A 60 -40.62 -16.22 3.52
C GLY A 60 -40.47 -15.48 4.86
N HIS A 61 -39.24 -15.15 5.26
CA HIS A 61 -38.99 -14.40 6.49
C HIS A 61 -39.46 -12.94 6.41
N CYS A 62 -39.43 -12.31 5.23
CA CYS A 62 -39.97 -10.95 5.03
C CYS A 62 -41.49 -10.95 5.16
N LYS A 63 -42.16 -11.92 4.51
CA LYS A 63 -43.62 -12.08 4.60
C LYS A 63 -44.11 -12.32 6.03
N GLN A 64 -43.33 -13.04 6.85
CA GLN A 64 -43.64 -13.24 8.27
C GLN A 64 -43.43 -11.97 9.10
N LEU A 65 -42.45 -11.14 8.73
CA LEU A 65 -42.14 -9.89 9.42
C LEU A 65 -43.16 -8.78 9.13
N GLU A 66 -43.64 -8.70 7.88
CA GLU A 66 -44.56 -7.64 7.40
C GLU A 66 -45.70 -7.26 8.37
N PRO A 67 -46.51 -8.19 8.92
CA PRO A 67 -47.57 -7.82 9.86
C PRO A 67 -47.05 -7.27 11.19
N GLN A 68 -45.91 -7.75 11.68
CA GLN A 68 -45.28 -7.26 12.90
C GLN A 68 -44.65 -5.88 12.69
N TYR A 69 -44.02 -5.69 11.52
CA TYR A 69 -43.34 -4.46 11.14
C TYR A 69 -44.32 -3.31 10.94
N SER A 70 -45.44 -3.56 10.25
CA SER A 70 -46.52 -2.58 10.10
C SER A 70 -47.17 -2.21 11.44
N ALA A 71 -47.45 -3.20 12.30
CA ALA A 71 -48.00 -2.93 13.64
C ALA A 71 -47.03 -2.10 14.51
N ALA A 72 -45.73 -2.35 14.41
CA ALA A 72 -44.71 -1.54 15.08
C ALA A 72 -44.65 -0.11 14.52
N ALA A 73 -44.75 0.05 13.19
CA ALA A 73 -44.75 1.35 12.53
C ALA A 73 -45.91 2.23 13.03
N THR A 74 -47.13 1.68 13.09
CA THR A 74 -48.30 2.39 13.64
C THR A 74 -48.08 2.88 15.08
N ARG A 75 -47.48 2.05 15.93
CA ARG A 75 -47.21 2.40 17.34
C ARG A 75 -46.12 3.44 17.52
N LEU A 76 -45.11 3.41 16.65
CA LEU A 76 -43.93 4.29 16.71
C LEU A 76 -44.17 5.65 16.05
N LYS A 77 -45.13 5.75 15.11
CA LYS A 77 -45.49 6.99 14.39
C LYS A 77 -45.77 8.16 15.32
N ALA A 78 -46.54 7.94 16.39
CA ALA A 78 -46.87 8.97 17.39
C ALA A 78 -45.66 9.44 18.22
N LYS A 79 -44.57 8.66 18.23
CA LYS A 79 -43.31 8.97 18.94
C LYS A 79 -42.25 9.62 18.03
N GLY A 80 -42.61 9.93 16.78
CA GLY A 80 -41.68 10.52 15.81
C GLY A 80 -40.61 9.54 15.29
N ILE A 81 -40.80 8.24 15.48
CA ILE A 81 -39.91 7.19 15.00
C ILE A 81 -40.55 6.58 13.75
N ALA A 82 -39.86 6.68 12.61
CA ALA A 82 -40.37 6.20 11.33
C ALA A 82 -39.86 4.79 11.01
N LEU A 83 -40.71 3.98 10.37
CA LEU A 83 -40.33 2.70 9.77
C LEU A 83 -40.53 2.78 8.25
N ALA A 84 -39.63 2.15 7.51
CA ALA A 84 -39.61 2.18 6.05
C ALA A 84 -39.21 0.82 5.48
N LYS A 85 -39.56 0.57 4.22
CA LYS A 85 -39.15 -0.62 3.49
C LYS A 85 -38.63 -0.29 2.10
N VAL A 86 -37.65 -1.05 1.65
CA VAL A 86 -37.02 -0.98 0.32
C VAL A 86 -37.03 -2.37 -0.30
N ASP A 87 -37.63 -2.49 -1.49
CA ASP A 87 -37.50 -3.71 -2.29
C ASP A 87 -36.07 -3.76 -2.87
N ALA A 88 -35.23 -4.57 -2.24
CA ALA A 88 -33.82 -4.71 -2.60
C ALA A 88 -33.63 -5.47 -3.92
N THR A 89 -34.65 -6.17 -4.41
CA THR A 89 -34.62 -6.83 -5.73
C THR A 89 -34.84 -5.85 -6.89
N VAL A 90 -35.43 -4.68 -6.59
CA VAL A 90 -35.60 -3.58 -7.55
C VAL A 90 -34.47 -2.55 -7.39
N HIS A 91 -34.02 -2.31 -6.16
CA HIS A 91 -33.00 -1.30 -5.84
C HIS A 91 -31.66 -1.91 -5.41
N GLU A 92 -31.11 -2.81 -6.22
CA GLU A 92 -29.89 -3.57 -5.92
C GLU A 92 -28.67 -2.69 -5.57
N SER A 93 -28.46 -1.58 -6.30
CA SER A 93 -27.34 -0.68 -6.04
C SER A 93 -27.44 0.01 -4.68
N LEU A 94 -28.65 0.35 -4.26
CA LEU A 94 -28.92 0.95 -2.95
C LEU A 94 -28.72 -0.09 -1.84
N ALA A 95 -29.21 -1.32 -2.06
CA ALA A 95 -29.00 -2.43 -1.14
C ALA A 95 -27.49 -2.74 -0.96
N ALA A 96 -26.71 -2.76 -2.04
CA ALA A 96 -25.27 -2.95 -2.00
C ALA A 96 -24.54 -1.82 -1.24
N GLN A 97 -24.93 -0.56 -1.47
CA GLN A 97 -24.38 0.60 -0.75
C GLN A 97 -24.60 0.51 0.77
N HIS A 98 -25.69 -0.12 1.19
CA HIS A 98 -26.03 -0.34 2.60
C HIS A 98 -25.63 -1.73 3.12
N GLU A 99 -24.70 -2.41 2.43
CA GLU A 99 -24.11 -3.68 2.87
C GLU A 99 -25.17 -4.79 3.12
N VAL A 100 -26.23 -4.84 2.31
CA VAL A 100 -27.28 -5.87 2.41
C VAL A 100 -26.82 -7.16 1.73
N GLN A 101 -26.68 -8.24 2.50
CA GLN A 101 -26.22 -9.55 2.01
C GLN A 101 -27.30 -10.65 2.03
N GLY A 102 -28.47 -10.35 2.60
CA GLY A 102 -29.59 -11.29 2.72
C GLY A 102 -30.87 -10.59 3.17
N TYR A 103 -32.00 -11.31 3.17
CA TYR A 103 -33.32 -10.73 3.42
C TYR A 103 -34.09 -11.45 4.53
N PRO A 104 -34.80 -10.73 5.43
CA PRO A 104 -34.78 -9.28 5.57
C PRO A 104 -33.50 -8.80 6.28
N THR A 105 -32.98 -7.65 5.85
CA THR A 105 -31.93 -6.90 6.56
C THR A 105 -32.52 -5.58 7.01
N MET A 106 -32.37 -5.22 8.29
CA MET A 106 -32.89 -3.97 8.85
C MET A 106 -31.75 -3.05 9.27
N LYS A 107 -31.83 -1.78 8.86
CA LYS A 107 -30.81 -0.76 9.13
C LYS A 107 -31.45 0.45 9.82
N ILE A 108 -30.73 1.02 10.77
CA ILE A 108 -31.14 2.17 11.57
C ILE A 108 -30.40 3.40 11.04
N TYR A 109 -31.14 4.48 10.84
CA TYR A 109 -30.63 5.79 10.47
C TYR A 109 -31.09 6.79 11.54
N LYS A 110 -30.19 7.68 11.94
CA LYS A 110 -30.47 8.70 12.95
C LYS A 110 -29.84 10.01 12.52
N LYS A 111 -30.60 11.10 12.58
CA LYS A 111 -30.15 12.42 12.11
C LYS A 111 -28.90 12.94 12.83
N ALA A 112 -28.71 12.54 14.09
CA ALA A 112 -27.52 12.81 14.86
C ALA A 112 -26.22 12.21 14.27
N PHE A 113 -26.33 11.20 13.38
CA PHE A 113 -25.21 10.52 12.71
C PHE A 113 -25.40 10.59 11.18
N PRO A 114 -25.20 11.78 10.56
CA PRO A 114 -25.52 11.99 9.15
C PRO A 114 -24.62 11.14 8.24
N GLY A 115 -25.24 10.40 7.33
CA GLY A 115 -24.54 9.52 6.39
C GLY A 115 -24.12 8.17 6.98
N GLU A 116 -24.39 7.91 8.26
CA GLU A 116 -24.13 6.63 8.92
C GLU A 116 -25.41 5.78 9.00
N PHE A 117 -25.22 4.46 9.07
CA PHE A 117 -26.29 3.49 9.31
C PHE A 117 -25.80 2.37 10.23
N PHE A 118 -26.71 1.82 11.03
CA PHE A 118 -26.40 0.80 12.04
C PHE A 118 -27.27 -0.44 11.85
N ASP A 119 -26.73 -1.62 12.14
CA ASP A 119 -27.51 -2.86 12.06
C ASP A 119 -28.57 -2.93 13.16
N TYR A 120 -29.79 -3.30 12.78
CA TYR A 120 -30.82 -3.68 13.73
C TYR A 120 -30.67 -5.15 14.12
N ASN A 121 -30.33 -5.40 15.38
CA ASN A 121 -30.14 -6.75 15.95
C ASN A 121 -31.20 -7.08 17.03
N GLY A 122 -32.33 -6.37 17.05
CA GLY A 122 -33.41 -6.58 18.00
C GLY A 122 -34.38 -7.70 17.61
N PRO A 123 -35.35 -8.05 18.49
CA PRO A 123 -36.38 -9.04 18.19
C PRO A 123 -37.34 -8.55 17.08
N ARG A 124 -37.80 -9.49 16.25
CA ARG A 124 -38.58 -9.19 15.03
C ARG A 124 -40.11 -9.20 15.24
N ASP A 125 -40.57 -9.33 16.47
CA ASP A 125 -41.97 -9.16 16.85
C ASP A 125 -42.30 -7.69 17.15
N THR A 126 -43.58 -7.34 17.12
CA THR A 126 -44.06 -5.96 17.29
C THR A 126 -43.52 -5.30 18.56
N GLU A 127 -43.58 -5.98 19.71
CA GLU A 127 -43.14 -5.41 21.00
C GLU A 127 -41.62 -5.24 21.05
N GLY A 128 -40.88 -6.19 20.49
CA GLY A 128 -39.43 -6.13 20.37
C GLY A 128 -38.95 -4.95 19.54
N ILE A 129 -39.56 -4.72 18.37
CA ILE A 129 -39.25 -3.59 17.49
C ILE A 129 -39.53 -2.27 18.19
N VAL A 130 -40.71 -2.14 18.82
CA VAL A 130 -41.12 -0.93 19.53
C VAL A 130 -40.13 -0.58 20.65
N LYS A 131 -39.85 -1.52 21.55
CA LYS A 131 -38.94 -1.28 22.69
C LYS A 131 -37.51 -0.95 22.23
N PHE A 132 -37.03 -1.65 21.21
CA PHE A 132 -35.69 -1.42 20.68
C PHE A 132 -35.57 -0.02 20.09
N MET A 133 -36.51 0.37 19.23
CA MET A 133 -36.46 1.66 18.55
C MET A 133 -36.71 2.85 19.49
N GLU A 134 -37.50 2.67 20.55
CA GLU A 134 -37.63 3.67 21.62
C GLU A 134 -36.31 3.90 22.35
N THR A 135 -35.52 2.84 22.56
CA THR A 135 -34.17 2.96 23.15
C THR A 135 -33.22 3.69 22.21
N VAL A 136 -33.28 3.40 20.90
CA VAL A 136 -32.49 4.08 19.86
C VAL A 136 -32.82 5.57 19.76
N ALA A 137 -34.09 5.94 19.97
CA ALA A 137 -34.55 7.32 19.88
C ALA A 137 -34.08 8.22 21.04
N LEU A 138 -33.53 7.66 22.12
CA LEU A 138 -33.02 8.44 23.25
C LEU A 138 -31.87 9.39 22.80
N PRO A 139 -31.80 10.64 23.30
CA PRO A 139 -30.75 11.59 22.91
C PRO A 139 -29.33 11.14 23.20
N ASP A 140 -29.14 10.35 24.26
CA ASP A 140 -27.85 9.83 24.74
C ASP A 140 -27.55 8.42 24.21
N TRP A 141 -28.42 7.87 23.35
CA TRP A 141 -28.15 6.60 22.70
C TRP A 141 -26.85 6.68 21.90
N LYS A 142 -25.90 5.84 22.26
CA LYS A 142 -24.65 5.66 21.53
C LYS A 142 -24.84 4.49 20.58
N PRO A 143 -24.43 4.61 19.31
CA PRO A 143 -24.49 3.50 18.40
C PRO A 143 -23.65 2.34 18.96
N PRO A 144 -24.11 1.08 18.82
CA PRO A 144 -23.23 -0.05 18.97
C PRO A 144 -22.05 0.20 18.03
N ARG A 145 -20.84 0.37 18.57
CA ARG A 145 -19.65 0.51 17.71
C ARG A 145 -19.61 -0.74 16.87
N VAL A 146 -19.76 -0.59 15.56
CA VAL A 146 -19.46 -1.67 14.63
C VAL A 146 -17.96 -1.86 14.76
N LEU A 147 -17.56 -2.89 15.51
CA LEU A 147 -16.17 -3.27 15.69
C LEU A 147 -15.70 -3.88 14.36
N LYS A 148 -15.51 -3.03 13.34
CA LYS A 148 -15.12 -3.44 11.99
C LYS A 148 -13.72 -4.06 12.08
N GLY A 149 -13.70 -5.38 12.25
CA GLY A 149 -12.50 -6.21 12.31
C GLY A 149 -12.09 -6.70 13.71
N LEU A 150 -12.94 -6.67 14.75
CA LEU A 150 -12.69 -7.46 15.96
C LEU A 150 -13.41 -8.79 15.90
N HIS A 151 -12.67 -9.88 16.14
CA HIS A 151 -13.24 -11.22 16.19
C HIS A 151 -13.72 -11.55 17.61
N LYS A 152 -15.01 -11.89 17.76
CA LYS A 152 -15.48 -12.51 19.01
C LYS A 152 -14.98 -13.95 19.07
N LEU A 153 -14.10 -14.22 20.03
CA LEU A 153 -13.55 -15.54 20.31
C LEU A 153 -14.37 -16.17 21.43
N ALA A 154 -14.77 -17.41 21.22
CA ALA A 154 -15.53 -18.24 22.14
C ALA A 154 -15.03 -19.68 22.03
N LYS A 155 -15.30 -20.51 23.03
CA LYS A 155 -14.83 -21.91 23.06
C LYS A 155 -15.22 -22.69 21.80
N ALA A 156 -16.40 -22.41 21.26
CA ALA A 156 -16.93 -23.05 20.07
C ALA A 156 -16.21 -22.71 18.75
N ASN A 157 -15.57 -21.53 18.66
CA ASN A 157 -14.92 -21.07 17.42
C ASN A 157 -13.41 -20.83 17.56
N LEU A 158 -12.86 -21.02 18.75
CA LEU A 158 -11.48 -20.64 19.08
C LEU A 158 -10.46 -21.33 18.17
N THR A 159 -10.55 -22.64 17.99
CA THR A 159 -9.60 -23.40 17.15
C THR A 159 -9.63 -22.93 15.70
N GLU A 160 -10.83 -22.77 15.12
CA GLU A 160 -11.00 -22.30 13.74
C GLU A 160 -10.45 -20.87 13.56
N GLN A 161 -10.63 -19.99 14.55
CA GLN A 161 -10.12 -18.63 14.48
C GLN A 161 -8.60 -18.59 14.66
N LEU A 162 -8.06 -19.35 15.63
CA LEU A 162 -6.62 -19.44 15.84
C LEU A 162 -5.88 -20.01 14.63
N ASP A 163 -6.47 -20.92 13.86
CA ASP A 163 -5.86 -21.47 12.64
C ASP A 163 -5.74 -20.45 11.49
N LYS A 164 -6.54 -19.37 11.51
CA LYS A 164 -6.53 -18.35 10.46
C LYS A 164 -5.33 -17.40 10.52
N GLN A 165 -4.62 -17.35 11.65
CA GLN A 165 -3.50 -16.41 11.87
C GLN A 165 -2.38 -17.09 12.67
N SER A 166 -1.13 -16.63 12.51
CA SER A 166 0.00 -17.14 13.29
C SER A 166 -0.05 -16.73 14.77
N ALA A 167 -0.67 -15.58 15.06
CA ALA A 167 -0.87 -15.06 16.41
C ALA A 167 -2.08 -14.13 16.47
N TRP A 168 -2.62 -13.91 17.68
CA TRP A 168 -3.78 -13.08 17.96
C TRP A 168 -3.55 -12.19 19.19
N LEU A 169 -3.92 -10.92 19.10
CA LEU A 169 -4.14 -10.06 20.27
C LEU A 169 -5.57 -10.30 20.79
N VAL A 170 -5.72 -10.74 22.04
CA VAL A 170 -7.01 -11.09 22.62
C VAL A 170 -7.23 -10.35 23.93
N GLY A 171 -8.32 -9.58 24.02
CA GLY A 171 -8.79 -9.01 25.28
C GLY A 171 -9.85 -9.87 25.95
N PHE A 172 -9.67 -10.16 27.24
CA PHE A 172 -10.61 -10.86 28.11
C PHE A 172 -11.25 -9.85 29.05
N PHE A 173 -12.58 -9.79 29.11
CA PHE A 173 -13.29 -8.90 30.03
C PHE A 173 -14.64 -9.48 30.46
N ASP A 174 -15.16 -9.01 31.59
CA ASP A 174 -16.49 -9.38 32.06
C ASP A 174 -17.55 -8.63 31.21
N PRO A 175 -18.50 -9.32 30.54
CA PRO A 175 -19.52 -8.67 29.72
C PRO A 175 -20.44 -7.73 30.50
N ALA A 176 -20.55 -7.87 31.83
CA ALA A 176 -21.32 -6.98 32.70
C ALA A 176 -20.50 -5.79 33.24
N ALA A 177 -19.21 -5.71 32.93
CA ALA A 177 -18.34 -4.65 33.44
C ALA A 177 -18.69 -3.28 32.84
N ALA A 178 -18.62 -2.24 33.68
CA ALA A 178 -18.93 -0.86 33.27
C ALA A 178 -17.96 -0.33 32.19
N ASP A 179 -16.73 -0.84 32.17
CA ASP A 179 -15.65 -0.49 31.25
C ASP A 179 -15.61 -1.38 29.99
N ARG A 180 -16.62 -2.23 29.76
CA ARG A 180 -16.75 -3.06 28.54
C ARG A 180 -16.59 -2.23 27.26
N SER A 181 -17.24 -1.07 27.20
CA SER A 181 -17.15 -0.18 26.04
C SER A 181 -15.73 0.36 25.84
N ASP A 182 -15.00 0.60 26.91
CA ASP A 182 -13.65 1.16 26.86
C ASP A 182 -12.65 0.09 26.44
N THR A 183 -12.78 -1.13 26.98
CA THR A 183 -11.98 -2.30 26.57
C THR A 183 -12.13 -2.62 25.09
N LEU A 184 -13.37 -2.62 24.57
CA LEU A 184 -13.62 -2.84 23.15
C LEU A 184 -13.06 -1.70 22.28
N ALA A 185 -13.14 -0.44 22.74
CA ALA A 185 -12.58 0.70 22.03
C ALA A 185 -11.03 0.65 21.97
N LEU A 186 -10.38 0.17 23.03
CA LEU A 186 -8.93 -0.02 23.07
C LEU A 186 -8.46 -1.08 22.07
N LEU A 187 -9.17 -2.21 22.00
CA LEU A 187 -8.87 -3.28 21.04
C LEU A 187 -9.10 -2.83 19.61
N ASP A 188 -10.19 -2.10 19.34
CA ASP A 188 -10.48 -1.60 17.99
C ASP A 188 -9.42 -0.59 17.53
N ALA A 189 -8.99 0.31 18.43
CA ALA A 189 -7.90 1.24 18.19
C ALA A 189 -6.57 0.50 17.91
N ALA A 190 -6.27 -0.57 18.64
CA ALA A 190 -5.10 -1.41 18.37
C ALA A 190 -5.22 -2.09 16.99
N ALA A 191 -6.39 -2.62 16.67
CA ALA A 191 -6.68 -3.30 15.42
C ALA A 191 -6.57 -2.35 14.21
N ASP A 192 -6.93 -1.07 14.37
CA ASP A 192 -6.72 -0.04 13.35
C ASP A 192 -5.25 0.29 13.10
N GLN A 193 -4.41 0.29 14.13
CA GLN A 193 -2.98 0.50 13.98
C GLN A 193 -2.25 -0.69 13.33
N LEU A 194 -2.80 -1.90 13.48
CA LEU A 194 -2.26 -3.12 12.90
C LEU A 194 -2.66 -3.33 11.42
N LYS A 195 -3.39 -2.39 10.79
CA LYS A 195 -3.76 -2.46 9.37
C LYS A 195 -2.54 -2.32 8.45
N MET A 196 -1.89 -3.44 8.13
CA MET A 196 -0.88 -3.58 7.07
C MET A 196 -1.49 -4.38 5.91
N GLY A 197 -2.06 -3.71 4.91
CA GLY A 197 -2.57 -4.36 3.69
C GLY A 197 -3.96 -5.00 3.79
N ARG A 198 -4.21 -6.05 2.98
CA ARG A 198 -5.51 -6.74 2.80
C ARG A 198 -5.75 -7.89 3.81
N GLU A 199 -4.89 -8.08 4.79
CA GLU A 199 -5.03 -9.21 5.73
C GLU A 199 -6.05 -8.96 6.86
N PRO A 200 -6.72 -10.01 7.40
CA PRO A 200 -7.64 -9.89 8.51
C PRO A 200 -6.95 -9.32 9.75
N LYS A 201 -7.64 -8.47 10.51
CA LYS A 201 -7.11 -7.95 11.77
C LYS A 201 -7.00 -9.11 12.77
N ALA A 202 -5.79 -9.47 13.17
CA ALA A 202 -5.50 -10.49 14.17
C ALA A 202 -5.78 -10.00 15.62
N VAL A 203 -6.93 -9.34 15.81
CA VAL A 203 -7.37 -8.80 17.10
C VAL A 203 -8.76 -9.32 17.39
N GLY A 204 -8.93 -9.90 18.58
CA GLY A 204 -10.18 -10.47 19.04
C GLY A 204 -10.44 -10.19 20.51
N TYR A 205 -11.58 -10.67 20.98
CA TYR A 205 -11.96 -10.56 22.38
C TYR A 205 -12.77 -11.76 22.86
N VAL A 206 -12.70 -12.02 24.16
CA VAL A 206 -13.48 -13.03 24.88
C VAL A 206 -14.30 -12.31 25.95
N GLU A 207 -15.62 -12.48 25.89
CA GLU A 207 -16.52 -12.09 26.96
C GLU A 207 -16.55 -13.23 27.98
N VAL A 208 -15.99 -13.01 29.17
CA VAL A 208 -15.79 -14.07 30.18
C VAL A 208 -17.10 -14.34 30.90
N ALA A 209 -17.94 -15.18 30.31
CA ALA A 209 -19.20 -15.65 30.89
C ALA A 209 -19.53 -17.08 30.44
N GLY A 210 -20.29 -17.81 31.27
CA GLY A 210 -20.72 -19.18 30.95
C GLY A 210 -19.53 -20.10 30.66
N GLU A 211 -19.59 -20.83 29.54
CA GLU A 211 -18.55 -21.78 29.12
C GLU A 211 -17.23 -21.12 28.70
N ASP A 212 -17.24 -19.82 28.37
CA ASP A 212 -16.03 -19.06 28.02
C ASP A 212 -15.20 -18.68 29.26
N ALA A 213 -15.74 -18.84 30.48
CA ALA A 213 -14.98 -18.68 31.72
C ALA A 213 -13.84 -19.70 31.86
N GLU A 214 -14.02 -20.91 31.31
CA GLU A 214 -12.98 -21.94 31.26
C GLU A 214 -11.81 -21.52 30.34
N LEU A 215 -12.10 -20.77 29.27
CA LEU A 215 -11.05 -20.23 28.39
C LEU A 215 -10.18 -19.21 29.11
N ALA A 216 -10.80 -18.32 29.89
CA ALA A 216 -10.06 -17.35 30.69
C ALA A 216 -9.11 -18.05 31.68
N GLN A 217 -9.54 -19.15 32.29
CA GLN A 217 -8.67 -19.98 33.14
C GLN A 217 -7.56 -20.67 32.36
N LEU A 218 -7.88 -21.27 31.20
CA LEU A 218 -6.92 -21.98 30.35
C LEU A 218 -5.75 -21.09 29.91
N TYR A 219 -6.05 -19.83 29.54
CA TYR A 219 -5.03 -18.86 29.10
C TYR A 219 -4.48 -17.98 30.23
N GLY A 220 -4.86 -18.23 31.49
CA GLY A 220 -4.35 -17.48 32.65
C GLY A 220 -4.86 -16.05 32.78
N ALA A 221 -6.00 -15.70 32.16
CA ALA A 221 -6.69 -14.42 32.30
C ALA A 221 -7.52 -14.37 33.60
N THR A 222 -6.85 -14.48 34.75
CA THR A 222 -7.49 -14.58 36.08
C THR A 222 -7.96 -13.23 36.66
N SER A 223 -7.53 -12.11 36.09
CA SER A 223 -7.94 -10.75 36.48
C SER A 223 -8.43 -10.01 35.26
N LEU A 224 -9.64 -9.45 35.31
CA LEU A 224 -10.27 -8.81 34.16
C LEU A 224 -10.33 -7.29 34.35
N PRO A 225 -10.14 -6.48 33.29
CA PRO A 225 -9.76 -6.90 31.94
C PRO A 225 -8.30 -7.37 31.85
N THR A 226 -8.00 -8.29 30.93
CA THR A 226 -6.65 -8.76 30.61
C THR A 226 -6.44 -8.86 29.11
N TYR A 227 -5.28 -8.44 28.64
CA TYR A 227 -4.90 -8.51 27.22
C TYR A 227 -3.76 -9.50 27.06
N LEU A 228 -3.91 -10.45 26.13
CA LEU A 228 -2.96 -11.51 25.85
C LEU A 228 -2.57 -11.52 24.38
N VAL A 229 -1.34 -11.92 24.08
CA VAL A 229 -0.96 -12.41 22.75
C VAL A 229 -0.95 -13.93 22.79
N ILE A 230 -1.75 -14.55 21.92
CA ILE A 230 -1.91 -16.01 21.79
C ILE A 230 -1.32 -16.42 20.43
N LYS A 231 -0.29 -17.27 20.42
CA LYS A 231 0.30 -17.81 19.18
C LYS A 231 -0.33 -19.16 18.87
N ARG A 232 -0.55 -19.47 17.58
CA ARG A 232 -1.13 -20.75 17.14
C ARG A 232 -0.35 -21.96 17.69
N ASP A 233 0.98 -21.89 17.64
CA ASP A 233 1.87 -23.02 17.95
C ASP A 233 2.46 -22.95 19.37
N SER A 234 2.01 -22.02 20.23
CA SER A 234 2.50 -21.86 21.61
C SER A 234 1.41 -22.10 22.64
N GLN A 235 1.68 -22.96 23.62
CA GLN A 235 0.79 -23.15 24.78
C GLN A 235 0.94 -22.06 25.85
N ARG A 236 1.79 -21.04 25.65
CA ARG A 236 2.05 -19.98 26.62
C ARG A 236 1.64 -18.63 26.04
N PRO A 237 0.44 -18.11 26.39
CA PRO A 237 0.09 -16.75 26.04
C PRO A 237 0.96 -15.75 26.81
N VAL A 238 1.24 -14.59 26.21
CA VAL A 238 2.00 -13.52 26.87
C VAL A 238 1.04 -12.43 27.30
N ARG A 239 1.15 -11.99 28.56
CA ARG A 239 0.25 -11.01 29.18
C ARG A 239 0.80 -9.58 29.06
N PHE A 240 -0.08 -8.65 28.70
CA PHE A 240 0.20 -7.23 28.77
C PHE A 240 0.08 -6.70 30.20
N ILE A 241 1.08 -5.95 30.67
CA ILE A 241 1.19 -5.51 32.08
C ILE A 241 1.28 -3.98 32.25
N HIS A 242 1.14 -3.21 31.17
CA HIS A 242 1.23 -1.75 31.19
C HIS A 242 -0.16 -1.10 31.11
N GLU A 243 -0.20 0.23 31.15
CA GLU A 243 -1.42 1.00 30.91
C GLU A 243 -1.93 0.76 29.47
N ALA A 244 -3.19 0.35 29.35
CA ALA A 244 -3.76 -0.07 28.08
C ALA A 244 -4.17 1.16 27.25
N THR A 245 -3.46 1.33 26.12
CA THR A 245 -3.84 2.24 25.04
C THR A 245 -3.84 1.46 23.72
N GLY A 246 -4.60 1.90 22.71
CA GLY A 246 -4.58 1.24 21.40
C GLY A 246 -3.16 1.11 20.83
N GLN A 247 -2.31 2.14 21.04
CA GLN A 247 -0.92 2.13 20.62
C GLN A 247 -0.04 1.16 21.40
N ALA A 248 -0.18 1.13 22.73
CA ALA A 248 0.59 0.21 23.55
C ALA A 248 0.22 -1.25 23.26
N LEU A 249 -1.07 -1.53 23.00
CA LEU A 249 -1.55 -2.87 22.63
C LEU A 249 -1.09 -3.30 21.24
N ALA A 250 -1.12 -2.40 20.24
CA ALA A 250 -0.60 -2.68 18.90
C ALA A 250 0.92 -2.94 18.92
N GLY A 251 1.69 -2.09 19.62
CA GLY A 251 3.12 -2.29 19.82
C GLY A 251 3.44 -3.57 20.59
N PHE A 252 2.63 -3.92 21.59
CA PHE A 252 2.73 -5.18 22.32
C PHE A 252 2.49 -6.38 21.43
N TYR A 253 1.43 -6.37 20.60
CA TYR A 253 1.18 -7.40 19.60
C TYR A 253 2.40 -7.54 18.69
N GLN A 254 2.85 -6.47 18.05
CA GLN A 254 4.00 -6.48 17.15
C GLN A 254 5.25 -7.08 17.81
N ALA A 255 5.60 -6.63 19.02
CA ALA A 255 6.77 -7.13 19.75
C ALA A 255 6.71 -8.63 20.07
N HIS A 256 5.51 -9.21 20.18
CA HIS A 256 5.30 -10.61 20.55
C HIS A 256 4.82 -11.49 19.39
N THR A 257 4.44 -10.93 18.25
CA THR A 257 4.11 -11.67 17.01
C THR A 257 5.26 -11.72 16.03
N VAL A 258 6.36 -11.00 16.30
CA VAL A 258 7.64 -11.43 15.75
C VAL A 258 7.83 -12.89 16.10
N PRO A 259 8.24 -13.73 15.15
CA PRO A 259 8.71 -15.06 15.50
C PRO A 259 9.68 -14.91 16.68
N ASP A 260 9.47 -15.67 17.76
CA ASP A 260 10.47 -15.80 18.83
C ASP A 260 11.79 -16.38 18.30
N SER A 261 11.79 -16.85 17.06
CA SER A 261 12.91 -17.50 16.40
C SER A 261 13.93 -16.49 15.89
N VAL A 262 14.59 -15.76 16.79
CA VAL A 262 16.03 -15.57 16.56
C VAL A 262 16.59 -16.98 16.55
N ILE A 263 16.88 -17.49 15.35
CA ILE A 263 17.24 -18.89 15.17
C ILE A 263 18.52 -19.13 15.97
N ARG A 264 18.49 -20.19 16.78
CA ARG A 264 19.62 -20.59 17.61
C ARG A 264 20.27 -21.80 16.96
N ALA A 265 21.17 -21.52 16.03
CA ALA A 265 21.73 -22.54 15.18
C ALA A 265 22.78 -23.37 15.94
N LYS A 266 22.65 -24.68 15.81
CA LYS A 266 23.52 -25.70 16.39
C LYS A 266 24.30 -26.46 15.32
N SER A 267 23.85 -26.40 14.07
CA SER A 267 24.51 -27.01 12.91
C SER A 267 24.58 -26.07 11.71
N LEU A 268 25.48 -26.38 10.76
CA LEU A 268 25.53 -25.66 9.47
C LEU A 268 24.25 -25.83 8.66
N ALA A 269 23.62 -27.01 8.72
CA ALA A 269 22.37 -27.27 8.00
C ALA A 269 21.24 -26.35 8.48
N GLU A 270 21.16 -26.11 9.80
CA GLU A 270 20.22 -25.15 10.38
C GLU A 270 20.53 -23.70 9.98
N LEU A 271 21.80 -23.32 9.82
CA LEU A 271 22.17 -21.99 9.32
C LEU A 271 21.84 -21.82 7.83
N ASP A 272 22.09 -22.85 7.04
CA ASP A 272 21.84 -22.85 5.59
C ASP A 272 20.35 -22.95 5.25
N SER A 273 19.50 -23.32 6.20
CA SER A 273 18.04 -23.28 6.03
C SER A 273 17.40 -21.93 6.40
N ILE A 274 18.15 -21.00 7.02
CA ILE A 274 17.62 -19.69 7.46
C ILE A 274 17.35 -18.79 6.27
N ALA A 275 18.38 -18.59 5.45
CA ALA A 275 18.26 -17.95 4.16
C ALA A 275 18.13 -19.03 3.10
N SER A 276 17.44 -18.77 2.00
CA SER A 276 17.38 -19.64 0.80
C SER A 276 18.75 -19.94 0.15
N GLY A 277 19.84 -19.50 0.79
CA GLY A 277 21.22 -19.62 0.38
C GLY A 277 21.71 -18.46 -0.49
N THR A 278 20.84 -17.47 -0.76
CA THR A 278 21.12 -16.31 -1.61
C THR A 278 21.23 -14.99 -0.83
N GLU A 279 20.87 -14.99 0.45
CA GLU A 279 20.89 -13.81 1.32
C GLU A 279 21.99 -13.87 2.37
N SER A 280 22.47 -12.70 2.80
CA SER A 280 23.48 -12.58 3.84
C SER A 280 22.83 -12.60 5.23
N LEU A 281 23.46 -13.31 6.16
CA LEU A 281 22.98 -13.52 7.52
C LEU A 281 23.87 -12.80 8.54
N LEU A 282 23.28 -12.10 9.51
CA LEU A 282 24.01 -11.71 10.71
C LEU A 282 24.08 -12.88 11.68
N ILE A 283 25.28 -13.27 12.08
CA ILE A 283 25.49 -14.35 13.05
C ILE A 283 26.37 -13.88 14.20
N GLY A 284 26.17 -14.44 15.39
CA GLY A 284 27.02 -14.13 16.54
C GLY A 284 27.10 -15.28 17.53
N HIS A 285 28.28 -15.48 18.12
CA HIS A 285 28.52 -16.43 19.20
C HIS A 285 28.91 -15.65 20.46
N PHE A 286 28.16 -15.82 21.55
CA PHE A 286 28.28 -14.98 22.75
C PHE A 286 28.39 -15.84 24.01
N ASP A 287 29.16 -15.37 24.99
CA ASP A 287 29.19 -15.94 26.34
C ASP A 287 28.26 -15.19 27.31
N SER A 288 27.98 -13.91 27.03
CA SER A 288 27.12 -13.04 27.81
C SER A 288 25.69 -13.01 27.27
N ILE A 289 24.73 -13.11 28.19
CA ILE A 289 23.29 -12.96 27.89
C ILE A 289 23.02 -11.59 27.28
N GLU A 290 23.62 -10.52 27.80
CA GLU A 290 23.39 -9.15 27.34
C GLU A 290 23.78 -8.96 25.86
N SER A 291 24.95 -9.49 25.46
CA SER A 291 25.43 -9.40 24.08
C SER A 291 24.60 -10.26 23.12
N ALA A 292 24.16 -11.43 23.56
CA ALA A 292 23.23 -12.27 22.80
C ALA A 292 21.87 -11.60 22.62
N GLU A 293 21.36 -10.93 23.67
CA GLU A 293 20.10 -10.19 23.63
C GLU A 293 20.17 -8.98 22.70
N PHE A 294 21.32 -8.29 22.62
CA PHE A 294 21.49 -7.19 21.67
C PHE A 294 21.24 -7.63 20.22
N LEU A 295 21.94 -8.68 19.75
CA LEU A 295 21.75 -9.19 18.39
C LEU A 295 20.33 -9.75 18.22
N ALA A 296 19.81 -10.46 19.21
CA ALA A 296 18.46 -11.01 19.17
C ALA A 296 17.39 -9.92 19.02
N ASN A 297 17.49 -8.84 19.79
CA ASN A 297 16.56 -7.71 19.72
C ASN A 297 16.69 -6.98 18.38
N PHE A 298 17.91 -6.77 17.88
CA PHE A 298 18.12 -6.18 16.56
C PHE A 298 17.47 -7.00 15.42
N LEU A 299 17.66 -8.32 15.42
CA LEU A 299 17.05 -9.21 14.43
C LEU A 299 15.52 -9.21 14.54
N ARG A 300 14.99 -9.17 15.77
CA ARG A 300 13.55 -9.05 16.02
C ARG A 300 13.00 -7.74 15.45
N GLU A 301 13.63 -6.61 15.75
CA GLU A 301 13.21 -5.28 15.30
C GLU A 301 13.31 -5.12 13.78
N SER A 302 14.41 -5.57 13.18
CA SER A 302 14.65 -5.46 11.73
C SER A 302 13.69 -6.32 10.89
N SER A 303 13.13 -7.39 11.45
CA SER A 303 12.11 -8.20 10.77
C SER A 303 10.80 -7.44 10.47
N HIS A 304 10.54 -6.32 11.16
CA HIS A 304 9.32 -5.51 10.99
C HIS A 304 9.38 -4.49 9.85
N VAL A 305 10.57 -4.14 9.37
CA VAL A 305 10.74 -3.09 8.36
C VAL A 305 10.83 -3.77 7.00
N HIS A 306 9.72 -3.81 6.26
CA HIS A 306 9.61 -4.49 4.95
C HIS A 306 10.70 -4.13 3.92
N LEU A 307 11.39 -2.99 4.07
CA LEU A 307 12.46 -2.57 3.17
C LEU A 307 13.86 -3.03 3.60
N ASN A 308 14.06 -3.45 4.86
CA ASN A 308 15.35 -3.84 5.43
C ASN A 308 15.23 -5.08 6.32
N ARG A 309 14.55 -6.13 5.83
CA ARG A 309 14.51 -7.41 6.55
C ARG A 309 15.94 -7.94 6.68
N VAL A 310 16.46 -7.93 7.91
CA VAL A 310 17.77 -8.52 8.21
C VAL A 310 17.54 -9.92 8.79
N GLU A 311 18.11 -10.91 8.14
CA GLU A 311 18.08 -12.28 8.63
C GLU A 311 19.35 -12.61 9.43
N GLY A 312 19.21 -13.53 10.38
CA GLY A 312 20.34 -13.87 11.24
C GLY A 312 20.06 -14.97 12.26
N ALA A 313 21.11 -15.32 12.99
CA ALA A 313 21.10 -16.39 13.98
C ALA A 313 22.06 -16.16 15.14
N LEU A 314 21.71 -16.69 16.31
CA LEU A 314 22.64 -16.91 17.40
C LEU A 314 23.28 -18.28 17.26
N ILE A 315 24.61 -18.34 17.38
CA ILE A 315 25.37 -19.59 17.33
C ILE A 315 25.55 -20.10 18.76
N GLU A 316 24.85 -21.17 19.12
CA GLU A 316 24.93 -21.76 20.47
C GLU A 316 25.99 -22.86 20.56
N SER A 317 26.21 -23.59 19.47
CA SER A 317 27.17 -24.70 19.44
C SER A 317 28.60 -24.18 19.34
N GLY A 318 29.44 -24.48 20.33
CA GLY A 318 30.87 -24.18 20.30
C GLY A 318 31.60 -24.90 19.16
N ASP A 319 31.11 -26.07 18.74
CA ASP A 319 31.68 -26.81 17.60
C ASP A 319 31.34 -26.12 16.28
N LEU A 320 30.11 -25.63 16.12
CA LEU A 320 29.72 -24.82 14.97
C LEU A 320 30.51 -23.51 14.91
N ALA A 321 30.68 -22.84 16.06
CA ALA A 321 31.48 -21.62 16.16
C ALA A 321 32.94 -21.87 15.74
N LYS A 322 33.55 -22.97 16.18
CA LYS A 322 34.91 -23.39 15.75
C LYS A 322 34.96 -23.70 14.26
N GLN A 323 33.96 -24.41 13.73
CA GLN A 323 33.88 -24.76 12.31
C GLN A 323 33.81 -23.52 11.41
N LEU A 324 33.09 -22.49 11.86
CA LEU A 324 32.96 -21.20 11.18
C LEU A 324 34.10 -20.22 11.49
N GLY A 325 34.98 -20.52 12.45
CA GLY A 325 36.07 -19.63 12.87
C GLY A 325 35.60 -18.36 13.60
N LEU A 326 34.48 -18.43 14.33
CA LEU A 326 33.90 -17.28 15.03
C LEU A 326 34.64 -16.98 16.34
N GLN A 327 34.84 -15.70 16.62
CA GLN A 327 35.30 -15.23 17.93
C GLN A 327 34.11 -15.04 18.86
N ILE A 328 34.30 -15.36 20.15
CA ILE A 328 33.30 -15.11 21.20
C ILE A 328 33.03 -13.60 21.27
N ASN A 329 31.78 -13.25 21.56
CA ASN A 329 31.26 -11.89 21.66
C ASN A 329 31.50 -11.04 20.42
N THR A 330 31.42 -11.65 19.25
CA THR A 330 31.62 -10.97 17.98
C THR A 330 30.47 -11.27 17.03
N ILE A 331 29.95 -10.22 16.40
CA ILE A 331 28.97 -10.31 15.33
C ILE A 331 29.71 -10.41 14.00
N TYR A 332 29.23 -11.27 13.11
CA TYR A 332 29.70 -11.43 11.75
C TYR A 332 28.54 -11.32 10.78
N LEU A 333 28.81 -10.77 9.60
CA LEU A 333 27.97 -10.94 8.43
C LEU A 333 28.49 -12.14 7.63
N ARG A 334 27.68 -13.17 7.53
CA ARG A 334 27.92 -14.34 6.68
C ARG A 334 27.29 -14.10 5.32
N LYS A 335 28.11 -14.07 4.28
CA LYS A 335 27.64 -13.96 2.89
C LYS A 335 27.02 -15.27 2.41
N PRO A 336 26.09 -15.22 1.43
CA PRO A 336 25.47 -16.42 0.86
C PRO A 336 26.51 -17.37 0.27
N VAL A 337 26.61 -18.58 0.81
CA VAL A 337 27.61 -19.58 0.37
C VAL A 337 27.47 -19.93 -1.11
N LYS A 338 26.24 -19.91 -1.66
CA LYS A 338 26.00 -20.21 -3.07
C LYS A 338 26.54 -19.13 -4.01
N LEU A 339 26.64 -17.89 -3.53
CA LEU A 339 26.97 -16.69 -4.32
C LEU A 339 28.28 -16.02 -3.89
N THR A 340 29.00 -16.59 -2.93
CA THR A 340 30.31 -16.05 -2.51
C THR A 340 31.38 -16.59 -3.45
N ALA A 341 32.11 -15.68 -4.11
CA ALA A 341 33.14 -16.08 -5.06
C ALA A 341 34.40 -16.64 -4.38
N GLU A 342 35.19 -17.41 -5.12
CA GLU A 342 36.51 -17.85 -4.63
C GLU A 342 37.41 -16.65 -4.35
N GLY A 343 37.98 -16.58 -3.14
CA GLY A 343 38.77 -15.44 -2.67
C GLY A 343 37.96 -14.28 -2.08
N GLU A 344 36.64 -14.30 -2.16
CA GLU A 344 35.77 -13.37 -1.46
C GLU A 344 35.60 -13.79 0.01
N ALA A 345 35.67 -12.82 0.93
CA ALA A 345 35.45 -13.09 2.35
C ALA A 345 33.99 -13.53 2.60
N SER A 346 33.79 -14.81 2.93
CA SER A 346 32.47 -15.38 3.26
C SER A 346 31.95 -14.92 4.62
N LEU A 347 32.84 -14.43 5.49
CA LEU A 347 32.54 -13.89 6.81
C LEU A 347 33.20 -12.52 6.96
N VAL A 348 32.39 -11.50 7.23
CA VAL A 348 32.84 -10.13 7.47
C VAL A 348 32.62 -9.82 8.95
N LYS A 349 33.69 -9.49 9.67
CA LYS A 349 33.62 -9.16 11.10
C LYS A 349 33.02 -7.76 11.31
N TYR A 350 32.04 -7.64 12.21
CA TYR A 350 31.57 -6.35 12.71
C TYR A 350 32.54 -5.83 13.78
N SER A 351 33.00 -4.59 13.60
CA SER A 351 33.93 -3.92 14.51
C SER A 351 33.33 -2.69 15.23
N GLY A 352 32.05 -2.39 15.01
CA GLY A 352 31.36 -1.27 15.63
C GLY A 352 30.83 -1.58 17.04
N SER A 353 30.11 -0.62 17.63
CA SER A 353 29.55 -0.79 18.96
C SER A 353 28.42 -1.83 18.96
N GLN A 354 28.44 -2.78 19.90
CA GLN A 354 27.38 -3.77 20.11
C GLN A 354 26.26 -3.24 21.03
N SER A 355 26.01 -1.93 20.95
CA SER A 355 24.92 -1.23 21.62
C SER A 355 24.10 -0.33 20.69
N SER A 356 24.53 -0.19 19.42
CA SER A 356 23.90 0.69 18.45
C SER A 356 23.38 -0.12 17.26
N GLY A 357 22.06 -0.35 17.23
CA GLY A 357 21.40 -1.01 16.10
C GLY A 357 21.58 -0.24 14.79
N ALA A 358 21.65 1.08 14.84
CA ALA A 358 21.86 1.91 13.64
C ALA A 358 23.25 1.72 13.01
N GLU A 359 24.30 1.54 13.82
CA GLU A 359 25.65 1.21 13.30
C GLU A 359 25.68 -0.19 12.71
N LEU A 360 25.06 -1.16 13.38
CA LEU A 360 24.96 -2.53 12.89
C LEU A 360 24.18 -2.61 11.57
N LEU A 361 23.09 -1.85 11.42
CA LEU A 361 22.34 -1.77 10.18
C LEU A 361 23.18 -1.15 9.05
N LYS A 362 23.91 -0.06 9.31
CA LYS A 362 24.82 0.53 8.31
C LYS A 362 25.90 -0.47 7.88
N PHE A 363 26.44 -1.23 8.83
CA PHE A 363 27.40 -2.29 8.54
C PHE A 363 26.78 -3.40 7.67
N TYR A 364 25.57 -3.84 8.00
CA TYR A 364 24.84 -4.84 7.22
C TYR A 364 24.64 -4.33 5.78
N GLU A 365 24.05 -3.15 5.61
CA GLU A 365 23.78 -2.55 4.30
C GLU A 365 25.04 -2.41 3.43
N ALA A 366 26.17 -2.04 4.04
CA ALA A 366 27.44 -1.90 3.33
C ALA A 366 28.06 -3.24 2.88
N ASN A 367 27.69 -4.37 3.49
CA ASN A 367 28.36 -5.66 3.29
C ASN A 367 27.42 -6.81 2.86
N LYS A 368 26.10 -6.59 2.81
CA LYS A 368 25.09 -7.62 2.56
C LYS A 368 25.13 -8.21 1.15
N LEU A 369 25.65 -7.49 0.17
CA LEU A 369 25.74 -7.97 -1.20
C LEU A 369 27.09 -8.71 -1.43
N PRO A 370 27.07 -9.91 -2.04
CA PRO A 370 28.29 -10.53 -2.56
C PRO A 370 28.83 -9.74 -3.76
N LEU A 371 30.04 -10.06 -4.22
CA LEU A 371 30.64 -9.42 -5.40
C LEU A 371 29.75 -9.57 -6.65
N VAL A 372 29.16 -10.76 -6.82
CA VAL A 372 28.14 -11.05 -7.83
C VAL A 372 26.99 -11.76 -7.13
N GLY A 373 25.86 -11.08 -6.98
CA GLY A 373 24.67 -11.69 -6.40
C GLY A 373 23.73 -12.26 -7.45
N GLN A 374 22.52 -12.59 -7.02
CA GLN A 374 21.43 -12.98 -7.92
C GLN A 374 20.40 -11.85 -7.96
N TYR A 375 19.92 -11.51 -9.14
CA TYR A 375 18.82 -10.59 -9.38
C TYR A 375 17.54 -11.41 -9.60
N ASN A 376 16.58 -11.26 -8.69
CA ASN A 376 15.29 -11.95 -8.74
C ASN A 376 14.22 -11.14 -8.00
N PHE A 377 13.01 -11.68 -7.88
CA PHE A 377 11.91 -11.05 -7.15
C PHE A 377 12.28 -10.54 -5.74
N GLY A 378 13.08 -11.30 -4.98
CA GLY A 378 13.46 -10.96 -3.61
C GLY A 378 14.58 -9.90 -3.51
N SER A 379 15.48 -9.84 -4.49
CA SER A 379 16.67 -9.00 -4.43
C SER A 379 16.62 -7.77 -5.34
N LYS A 380 15.75 -7.74 -6.36
CA LYS A 380 15.73 -6.69 -7.39
C LYS A 380 15.61 -5.27 -6.85
N GLU A 381 14.77 -5.06 -5.83
CA GLU A 381 14.60 -3.74 -5.22
C GLU A 381 15.90 -3.26 -4.56
N THR A 382 16.68 -4.18 -3.96
CA THR A 382 17.99 -3.85 -3.37
C THR A 382 18.97 -3.32 -4.43
N TYR A 383 18.98 -3.92 -5.62
CA TYR A 383 19.80 -3.43 -6.72
C TYR A 383 19.25 -2.12 -7.31
N LEU A 384 17.96 -2.07 -7.63
CA LEU A 384 17.36 -0.92 -8.29
C LEU A 384 17.34 0.34 -7.42
N SER A 385 17.28 0.22 -6.09
CA SER A 385 17.38 1.34 -5.15
C SER A 385 18.82 1.82 -4.90
N SER A 386 19.83 1.09 -5.39
CA SER A 386 21.24 1.43 -5.20
C SER A 386 21.61 2.79 -5.80
N GLN A 387 22.53 3.47 -5.13
CA GLN A 387 23.16 4.71 -5.61
C GLN A 387 24.38 4.42 -6.52
N LEU A 388 24.86 3.18 -6.56
CA LEU A 388 25.89 2.75 -7.49
C LEU A 388 25.25 2.24 -8.78
N PRO A 389 25.97 2.33 -9.92
CA PRO A 389 25.61 1.61 -11.13
C PRO A 389 25.45 0.11 -10.87
N VAL A 390 24.49 -0.51 -11.55
CA VAL A 390 24.16 -1.94 -11.39
C VAL A 390 24.31 -2.61 -12.75
N CYS A 391 25.10 -3.67 -12.83
CA CYS A 391 25.28 -4.46 -14.03
C CYS A 391 24.73 -5.88 -13.83
N LEU A 392 23.89 -6.32 -14.76
CA LEU A 392 23.16 -7.57 -14.76
C LEU A 392 23.66 -8.43 -15.91
N PHE A 393 24.14 -9.63 -15.58
CA PHE A 393 24.41 -10.69 -16.57
C PHE A 393 23.14 -11.50 -16.75
N PHE A 394 22.57 -11.48 -17.96
CA PHE A 394 21.41 -12.29 -18.34
C PHE A 394 21.87 -13.58 -18.99
N LEU A 395 21.47 -14.70 -18.39
CA LEU A 395 21.74 -16.07 -18.82
C LEU A 395 20.80 -17.01 -18.04
N THR A 396 20.72 -18.29 -18.39
CA THR A 396 20.00 -19.27 -17.57
C THR A 396 20.71 -19.48 -16.22
N VAL A 397 20.01 -19.26 -15.10
CA VAL A 397 20.56 -19.32 -13.74
C VAL A 397 19.83 -20.35 -12.90
N ASP A 398 20.44 -21.51 -12.73
CA ASP A 398 19.97 -22.52 -11.77
C ASP A 398 21.12 -23.02 -10.87
N PHE A 399 21.00 -22.75 -9.57
CA PHE A 399 21.93 -23.23 -8.54
C PHE A 399 21.54 -24.62 -8.00
N SER A 400 20.41 -25.15 -8.46
CA SER A 400 19.91 -26.50 -8.24
C SER A 400 20.04 -27.32 -9.53
N GLY A 401 19.65 -28.60 -9.47
CA GLY A 401 19.58 -29.44 -10.68
C GLY A 401 20.90 -29.65 -11.44
N GLU A 402 20.77 -29.86 -12.75
CA GLU A 402 21.86 -30.24 -13.66
C GLU A 402 22.77 -29.06 -14.03
N LEU A 403 22.26 -27.83 -13.96
CA LEU A 403 22.99 -26.61 -14.34
C LEU A 403 23.82 -26.01 -13.21
N ARG A 404 23.77 -26.55 -11.99
CA ARG A 404 24.54 -26.05 -10.84
C ARG A 404 26.04 -25.83 -11.14
N THR A 405 26.65 -26.71 -11.91
CA THR A 405 28.08 -26.63 -12.25
C THR A 405 28.36 -25.50 -13.25
N SER A 406 27.55 -25.35 -14.29
CA SER A 406 27.69 -24.27 -15.27
C SER A 406 27.39 -22.90 -14.65
N THR A 407 26.33 -22.79 -13.85
CA THR A 407 25.99 -21.57 -13.09
C THR A 407 27.15 -21.13 -12.19
N ARG A 408 27.78 -22.05 -11.47
CA ARG A 408 28.95 -21.75 -10.63
C ARG A 408 30.18 -21.33 -11.43
N MET A 409 30.42 -21.94 -12.59
CA MET A 409 31.49 -21.54 -13.49
C MET A 409 31.28 -20.10 -13.97
N TRP A 410 30.06 -19.75 -14.39
CA TRP A 410 29.70 -18.40 -14.82
C TRP A 410 29.85 -17.38 -13.70
N HIS A 411 29.33 -17.69 -12.52
CA HIS A 411 29.50 -16.88 -11.32
C HIS A 411 30.98 -16.56 -11.02
N SER A 412 31.86 -17.57 -11.08
CA SER A 412 33.32 -17.39 -10.88
C SER A 412 33.94 -16.47 -11.94
N LYS A 413 33.54 -16.61 -13.20
CA LYS A 413 33.99 -15.74 -14.30
C LYS A 413 33.56 -14.29 -14.08
N PHE A 414 32.29 -14.06 -13.75
CA PHE A 414 31.76 -12.72 -13.48
C PHE A 414 32.40 -12.08 -12.25
N ALA A 415 32.66 -12.86 -11.20
CA ALA A 415 33.30 -12.36 -9.98
C ALA A 415 34.71 -11.80 -10.23
N LYS A 416 35.48 -12.40 -11.13
CA LYS A 416 36.80 -11.87 -11.54
C LYS A 416 36.70 -10.48 -12.17
N VAL A 417 35.62 -10.22 -12.91
CA VAL A 417 35.36 -8.89 -13.49
C VAL A 417 34.84 -7.94 -12.43
N ALA A 418 33.84 -8.34 -11.65
CA ALA A 418 33.22 -7.54 -10.59
C ALA A 418 34.23 -7.06 -9.54
N ALA A 419 35.23 -7.88 -9.20
CA ALA A 419 36.31 -7.52 -8.28
C ALA A 419 37.07 -6.26 -8.72
N ARG A 420 37.20 -6.00 -10.03
CA ARG A 420 37.86 -4.79 -10.58
C ARG A 420 37.07 -3.50 -10.29
N PHE A 421 35.78 -3.63 -9.96
CA PHE A 421 34.82 -2.55 -9.77
C PHE A 421 34.21 -2.53 -8.36
N SER A 422 34.81 -3.23 -7.40
CA SER A 422 34.36 -3.25 -6.01
C SER A 422 34.21 -1.82 -5.45
N GLY A 423 33.04 -1.53 -4.88
CA GLY A 423 32.66 -0.20 -4.38
C GLY A 423 32.35 0.85 -5.44
N LYS A 424 32.44 0.52 -6.74
CA LYS A 424 32.15 1.42 -7.86
C LYS A 424 30.91 1.01 -8.65
N ALA A 425 30.61 -0.28 -8.72
CA ALA A 425 29.41 -0.84 -9.35
C ALA A 425 28.98 -2.12 -8.62
N LEU A 426 27.69 -2.45 -8.71
CA LEU A 426 27.13 -3.71 -8.25
C LEU A 426 26.95 -4.66 -9.42
N PHE A 427 27.13 -5.95 -9.19
CA PHE A 427 26.95 -6.99 -10.20
C PHE A 427 25.99 -8.06 -9.72
N ALA A 428 25.16 -8.56 -10.62
CA ALA A 428 24.29 -9.70 -10.35
C ALA A 428 24.05 -10.54 -11.60
N MET A 429 23.74 -11.81 -11.40
CA MET A 429 23.20 -12.69 -12.43
C MET A 429 21.67 -12.62 -12.40
N ALA A 430 21.05 -12.33 -13.53
CA ALA A 430 19.60 -12.36 -13.75
C ALA A 430 19.28 -13.57 -14.62
N ASP A 431 18.29 -14.36 -14.20
CA ASP A 431 17.79 -15.48 -15.00
C ASP A 431 17.04 -14.92 -16.22
N ASP A 432 17.45 -15.31 -17.42
CA ASP A 432 16.91 -14.78 -18.68
C ASP A 432 15.45 -15.15 -18.94
N GLU A 433 15.02 -16.32 -18.48
CA GLU A 433 13.61 -16.75 -18.56
C GLU A 433 12.74 -16.07 -17.50
N GLN A 434 13.18 -16.06 -16.24
CA GLN A 434 12.38 -15.50 -15.13
C GLN A 434 12.35 -13.97 -15.12
N GLU A 435 13.41 -13.32 -15.59
CA GLU A 435 13.53 -11.86 -15.64
C GLU A 435 13.46 -11.35 -17.10
N GLU A 436 12.65 -11.99 -17.93
CA GLU A 436 12.41 -11.62 -19.32
C GLU A 436 12.01 -10.14 -19.44
N ASP A 437 11.04 -9.68 -18.63
CA ASP A 437 10.60 -8.28 -18.61
C ASP A 437 11.72 -7.28 -18.31
N GLU A 438 12.73 -7.70 -17.55
CA GLU A 438 13.93 -6.91 -17.28
C GLU A 438 14.88 -6.94 -18.47
N ALA A 439 15.09 -8.09 -19.10
CA ALA A 439 15.90 -8.23 -20.31
C ALA A 439 15.34 -7.41 -21.48
N LYS A 440 14.00 -7.36 -21.63
CA LYS A 440 13.28 -6.52 -22.62
C LYS A 440 13.64 -5.05 -22.52
N LYS A 441 13.88 -4.55 -21.30
CA LYS A 441 14.28 -3.15 -21.07
C LYS A 441 15.64 -2.82 -21.68
N PHE A 442 16.50 -3.81 -21.84
CA PHE A 442 17.80 -3.70 -22.49
C PHE A 442 17.78 -4.07 -23.99
N LYS A 443 16.62 -4.48 -24.51
CA LYS A 443 16.40 -4.95 -25.89
C LYS A 443 17.07 -6.28 -26.24
N PHE A 444 17.13 -7.20 -25.29
CA PHE A 444 17.70 -8.54 -25.53
C PHE A 444 16.73 -9.54 -26.18
N GLU A 445 15.48 -9.14 -26.47
CA GLU A 445 14.39 -9.98 -27.02
C GLU A 445 14.79 -10.81 -28.25
N ASP A 446 15.67 -10.27 -29.10
CA ASP A 446 16.11 -10.89 -30.35
C ASP A 446 17.63 -11.15 -30.41
N SER A 447 18.35 -11.03 -29.28
CA SER A 447 19.82 -11.09 -29.28
C SER A 447 20.35 -12.42 -29.82
N GLY A 448 19.65 -13.53 -29.53
CA GLY A 448 20.11 -14.88 -29.87
C GLY A 448 21.40 -15.29 -29.14
N SER A 449 21.88 -14.47 -28.21
CA SER A 449 23.10 -14.69 -27.43
C SER A 449 22.78 -15.44 -26.13
N ASP A 450 23.60 -16.43 -25.79
CA ASP A 450 23.50 -17.19 -24.53
C ASP A 450 23.94 -16.37 -23.30
N LEU A 451 24.52 -15.19 -23.52
CA LEU A 451 24.97 -14.28 -22.48
C LEU A 451 24.78 -12.83 -22.92
N ASN A 452 24.12 -12.04 -22.08
CA ASN A 452 23.93 -10.61 -22.31
C ASN A 452 24.31 -9.79 -21.07
N LEU A 453 24.75 -8.55 -21.28
CA LEU A 453 25.12 -7.64 -20.19
C LEU A 453 24.34 -6.33 -20.27
N GLY A 454 23.47 -6.09 -19.29
CA GLY A 454 22.75 -4.84 -19.12
C GLY A 454 23.25 -4.07 -17.90
N CYS A 455 23.56 -2.78 -18.03
CA CYS A 455 23.91 -1.92 -16.90
C CYS A 455 22.92 -0.75 -16.73
N TYR A 456 22.50 -0.51 -15.50
CA TYR A 456 21.87 0.73 -15.05
C TYR A 456 22.93 1.71 -14.56
N GLY A 457 22.97 2.92 -15.15
CA GLY A 457 23.75 4.04 -14.64
C GLY A 457 23.19 4.59 -13.32
N THR A 458 23.92 5.50 -12.67
CA THR A 458 23.45 6.21 -11.46
C THR A 458 22.20 7.05 -11.72
N ASP A 459 22.05 7.54 -12.95
CA ASP A 459 20.87 8.27 -13.43
C ASP A 459 19.74 7.35 -13.95
N LYS A 460 19.88 6.04 -13.72
CA LYS A 460 18.95 4.99 -14.14
C LYS A 460 18.80 4.85 -15.65
N ARG A 461 19.67 5.47 -16.46
CA ARG A 461 19.78 5.13 -17.89
C ARG A 461 20.30 3.71 -18.04
N ARG A 462 19.83 3.03 -19.08
CA ARG A 462 20.18 1.65 -19.40
C ARG A 462 21.28 1.63 -20.45
N PHE A 463 22.18 0.67 -20.36
CA PHE A 463 23.26 0.43 -21.31
C PHE A 463 23.30 -1.07 -21.55
N ALA A 464 23.46 -1.51 -22.79
CA ALA A 464 23.49 -2.92 -23.14
C ALA A 464 24.73 -3.24 -23.95
N SER A 465 25.25 -4.45 -23.74
CA SER A 465 26.24 -5.11 -24.57
C SER A 465 25.76 -6.54 -24.80
N GLU A 466 25.51 -6.88 -26.06
CA GLU A 466 25.34 -8.27 -26.49
C GLU A 466 26.72 -8.93 -26.48
N LEU A 467 26.83 -10.13 -25.93
CA LEU A 467 28.10 -10.83 -25.79
C LEU A 467 28.04 -12.16 -26.54
N ASP A 468 28.75 -12.25 -27.67
CA ASP A 468 28.88 -13.50 -28.43
C ASP A 468 29.64 -14.57 -27.63
N SER A 469 30.56 -14.14 -26.78
CA SER A 469 31.31 -15.02 -25.87
C SER A 469 31.80 -14.24 -24.65
N PHE A 470 32.30 -14.96 -23.65
CA PHE A 470 32.84 -14.31 -22.46
C PHE A 470 34.27 -13.81 -22.67
N ASP A 471 34.43 -12.48 -22.66
CA ASP A 471 35.72 -11.80 -22.55
C ASP A 471 35.72 -10.84 -21.35
N ALA A 472 36.61 -11.08 -20.38
CA ALA A 472 36.67 -10.32 -19.14
C ALA A 472 37.14 -8.87 -19.35
N ASP A 473 37.96 -8.60 -20.37
CA ASP A 473 38.52 -7.29 -20.63
C ASP A 473 37.53 -6.45 -21.45
N GLU A 474 36.84 -7.04 -22.42
CA GLU A 474 35.73 -6.35 -23.14
C GLU A 474 34.60 -5.95 -22.19
N ILE A 475 34.18 -6.86 -21.31
CA ILE A 475 33.17 -6.57 -20.28
C ILE A 475 33.66 -5.44 -19.35
N ALA A 476 34.91 -5.50 -18.91
CA ALA A 476 35.47 -4.46 -18.03
C ALA A 476 35.58 -3.10 -18.74
N GLU A 477 35.93 -3.08 -20.02
CA GLU A 477 35.96 -1.87 -20.82
C GLU A 477 34.56 -1.27 -20.98
N PHE A 478 33.56 -2.10 -21.30
CA PHE A 478 32.17 -1.67 -21.38
C PHE A 478 31.68 -1.07 -20.06
N VAL A 479 31.85 -1.75 -18.94
CA VAL A 479 31.48 -1.23 -17.61
C VAL A 479 32.21 0.09 -17.32
N SER A 480 33.51 0.16 -17.62
CA SER A 480 34.29 1.40 -17.46
C SER A 480 33.76 2.55 -18.30
N SER A 481 33.25 2.26 -19.51
CA SER A 481 32.62 3.26 -20.39
C SER A 481 31.29 3.77 -19.81
N VAL A 482 30.50 2.91 -19.17
CA VAL A 482 29.26 3.29 -18.46
C VAL A 482 29.60 4.19 -17.27
N LEU A 483 30.55 3.77 -16.42
CA LEU A 483 31.00 4.56 -15.27
C LEU A 483 31.56 5.93 -15.67
N ALA A 484 32.23 6.01 -16.81
CA ALA A 484 32.77 7.25 -17.37
C ALA A 484 31.74 8.11 -18.13
N GLY A 485 30.50 7.64 -18.28
CA GLY A 485 29.46 8.32 -19.06
C GLY A 485 29.72 8.39 -20.57
N ARG A 486 30.59 7.51 -21.09
CA ARG A 486 30.95 7.40 -22.51
C ARG A 486 30.08 6.39 -23.27
N ALA A 487 29.46 5.44 -22.56
CA ALA A 487 28.55 4.47 -23.16
C ALA A 487 27.30 5.15 -23.73
N THR A 488 26.79 4.63 -24.84
CA THR A 488 25.53 5.10 -25.43
C THR A 488 24.36 4.40 -24.73
N PRO A 489 23.37 5.14 -24.20
CA PRO A 489 22.26 4.53 -23.50
C PRO A 489 21.29 3.82 -24.46
N VAL A 490 20.75 2.69 -24.02
CA VAL A 490 19.62 2.02 -24.63
C VAL A 490 18.36 2.81 -24.31
N VAL A 491 17.70 3.24 -25.37
CA VAL A 491 16.43 3.97 -25.29
C VAL A 491 15.34 3.06 -25.85
N ARG A 492 14.34 2.72 -25.02
CA ARG A 492 13.11 2.09 -25.50
C ARG A 492 12.41 3.09 -26.41
N SER A 493 12.20 2.69 -27.65
CA SER A 493 11.63 3.56 -28.68
C SER A 493 10.73 2.72 -29.55
N ALA A 494 9.50 3.18 -29.73
CA ALA A 494 8.64 2.70 -30.79
C ALA A 494 9.30 2.96 -32.16
N THR A 495 8.90 2.17 -33.16
CA THR A 495 9.31 2.37 -34.55
C THR A 495 8.91 3.77 -35.01
N ALA A 496 9.84 4.48 -35.64
CA ALA A 496 9.57 5.79 -36.20
C ALA A 496 8.48 5.66 -37.28
N ARG A 497 7.49 6.56 -37.28
CA ARG A 497 6.51 6.61 -38.37
C ARG A 497 7.22 7.05 -39.66
N ALA A 498 7.05 6.29 -40.73
CA ALA A 498 7.72 6.51 -42.03
C ALA A 498 7.44 7.89 -42.65
N SER A 499 6.32 8.53 -42.30
CA SER A 499 5.99 9.91 -42.67
C SER A 499 5.08 10.51 -41.61
N GLN A 500 5.41 11.72 -41.18
CA GLN A 500 4.54 12.52 -40.31
C GLN A 500 4.35 13.88 -40.97
N SER A 501 3.10 14.18 -41.35
CA SER A 501 2.71 15.48 -41.87
C SER A 501 1.64 16.06 -40.95
N GLY A 502 1.89 17.25 -40.43
CA GLY A 502 0.99 17.91 -39.48
C GLY A 502 1.73 18.78 -38.47
N PRO A 503 1.01 19.67 -37.76
CA PRO A 503 1.59 20.56 -36.76
C PRO A 503 1.87 19.88 -35.41
N LEU A 504 1.35 18.67 -35.19
CA LEU A 504 1.60 17.84 -34.01
C LEU A 504 2.44 16.62 -34.40
N LEU A 505 3.66 16.53 -33.88
CA LEU A 505 4.58 15.42 -34.12
C LEU A 505 4.33 14.25 -33.15
N TYR A 506 4.42 13.03 -33.65
CA TYR A 506 4.55 11.82 -32.83
C TYR A 506 6.03 11.52 -32.61
N LEU A 507 6.49 11.75 -31.39
CA LEU A 507 7.88 11.58 -31.00
C LEU A 507 8.10 10.17 -30.44
N THR A 508 9.17 9.54 -30.91
CA THR A 508 9.66 8.28 -30.33
C THR A 508 10.92 8.53 -29.51
N GLY A 509 11.32 7.57 -28.68
CA GLY A 509 12.56 7.69 -27.91
C GLY A 509 13.79 7.99 -28.80
N ALA A 510 13.84 7.39 -29.99
CA ALA A 510 14.89 7.62 -30.97
C ALA A 510 14.78 8.98 -31.68
N SER A 511 13.56 9.42 -32.04
CA SER A 511 13.38 10.67 -32.79
C SER A 511 13.46 11.92 -31.92
N PHE A 512 13.28 11.78 -30.60
CA PHE A 512 13.22 12.92 -29.67
C PHE A 512 14.49 13.77 -29.69
N GLN A 513 15.67 13.14 -29.65
CA GLN A 513 16.95 13.85 -29.61
C GLN A 513 17.10 14.73 -30.86
N GLU A 514 16.86 14.18 -32.05
CA GLU A 514 16.99 14.90 -33.31
C GLU A 514 15.92 16.00 -33.46
N GLN A 515 14.64 15.64 -33.25
CA GLN A 515 13.51 16.50 -33.58
C GLN A 515 13.21 17.57 -32.52
N VAL A 516 13.65 17.35 -31.28
CA VAL A 516 13.39 18.24 -30.14
C VAL A 516 14.66 18.90 -29.61
N LEU A 517 15.74 18.13 -29.40
CA LEU A 517 16.94 18.63 -28.69
C LEU A 517 18.03 19.17 -29.63
N ALA A 518 18.24 18.55 -30.81
CA ALA A 518 19.33 18.87 -31.73
C ALA A 518 18.91 19.76 -32.91
N ALA A 519 17.60 19.91 -33.18
CA ALA A 519 17.09 20.61 -34.36
C ALA A 519 17.39 22.13 -34.42
N GLY A 520 18.17 22.70 -33.49
CA GLY A 520 18.42 24.14 -33.41
C GLY A 520 17.15 24.99 -33.23
N ARG A 521 16.05 24.36 -32.78
CA ARG A 521 14.74 25.00 -32.65
C ARG A 521 14.63 25.69 -31.28
N PRO A 522 14.23 26.96 -31.23
CA PRO A 522 14.33 27.77 -30.02
C PRO A 522 13.31 27.39 -28.93
N SER A 523 12.23 26.68 -29.26
CA SER A 523 11.18 26.32 -28.31
C SER A 523 10.43 25.06 -28.75
N CYS A 524 10.05 24.21 -27.79
CA CYS A 524 9.26 23.02 -28.03
C CYS A 524 8.17 22.84 -26.96
N LEU A 525 7.08 22.17 -27.31
CA LEU A 525 6.02 21.76 -26.41
C LEU A 525 5.75 20.27 -26.65
N VAL A 526 6.21 19.43 -25.72
CA VAL A 526 6.01 17.98 -25.82
C VAL A 526 5.12 17.48 -24.69
N LEU A 527 4.04 16.79 -25.04
CA LEU A 527 3.20 16.03 -24.12
C LEU A 527 3.76 14.61 -23.97
N GLN A 528 4.18 14.26 -22.75
CA GLN A 528 4.53 12.90 -22.38
C GLN A 528 3.34 12.28 -21.64
N CYS A 529 2.79 11.19 -22.15
CA CYS A 529 1.70 10.49 -21.51
C CYS A 529 1.73 9.00 -21.82
N ASP A 530 1.06 8.20 -21.00
CA ASP A 530 0.69 6.84 -21.32
C ASP A 530 -0.65 6.85 -22.06
N ARG A 531 -0.68 6.32 -23.29
CA ARG A 531 -1.88 6.33 -24.15
C ARG A 531 -3.04 5.54 -23.58
N ASP A 532 -2.78 4.56 -22.72
CA ASP A 532 -3.81 3.73 -22.09
C ASP A 532 -4.55 4.47 -20.97
N LYS A 533 -4.07 5.67 -20.58
CA LYS A 533 -4.78 6.54 -19.63
C LYS A 533 -5.83 7.39 -20.34
N PRO A 534 -7.10 7.39 -19.89
CA PRO A 534 -8.20 8.13 -20.53
C PRO A 534 -7.89 9.62 -20.73
N GLU A 535 -7.26 10.23 -19.72
CA GLU A 535 -6.87 11.65 -19.70
C GLU A 535 -5.93 12.04 -20.84
N CYS A 536 -5.18 11.08 -21.40
CA CYS A 536 -4.22 11.40 -22.43
C CYS A 536 -4.88 11.67 -23.80
N SER A 537 -5.93 10.92 -24.15
CA SER A 537 -6.59 11.10 -25.44
C SER A 537 -7.13 12.52 -25.60
N ASP A 538 -7.75 13.05 -24.54
CA ASP A 538 -8.25 14.43 -24.49
C ASP A 538 -7.11 15.46 -24.56
N ALA A 539 -6.01 15.23 -23.84
CA ALA A 539 -4.85 16.11 -23.85
C ALA A 539 -4.18 16.17 -25.24
N ILE A 540 -4.10 15.05 -25.95
CA ILE A 540 -3.55 14.99 -27.33
C ILE A 540 -4.45 15.79 -28.29
N LEU A 541 -5.77 15.69 -28.15
CA LEU A 541 -6.71 16.45 -28.97
C LEU A 541 -6.56 17.96 -28.74
N GLN A 542 -6.55 18.40 -27.48
CA GLN A 542 -6.34 19.81 -27.13
C GLN A 542 -5.00 20.34 -27.64
N LEU A 543 -3.94 19.53 -27.56
CA LEU A 543 -2.63 19.89 -28.06
C LEU A 543 -2.59 20.03 -29.59
N SER A 544 -3.34 19.19 -30.30
CA SER A 544 -3.51 19.27 -31.76
C SER A 544 -4.22 20.57 -32.17
N GLU A 545 -5.29 20.95 -31.46
CA GLU A 545 -6.00 22.23 -31.66
C GLU A 545 -5.08 23.42 -31.38
N PHE A 546 -4.31 23.36 -30.30
CA PHE A 546 -3.32 24.38 -29.98
C PHE A 546 -2.27 24.55 -31.10
N ALA A 547 -1.73 23.44 -31.62
CA ALA A 547 -0.70 23.45 -32.66
C ALA A 547 -1.23 23.93 -34.03
N THR A 548 -2.50 23.69 -34.32
CA THR A 548 -3.14 24.09 -35.58
C THR A 548 -3.59 25.57 -35.58
N SER A 549 -3.86 26.14 -34.40
CA SER A 549 -4.38 27.50 -34.24
C SER A 549 -3.51 28.58 -34.92
N PRO A 550 -4.12 29.45 -35.76
CA PRO A 550 -3.42 30.59 -36.36
C PRO A 550 -2.80 31.54 -35.33
N ALA A 551 -3.44 31.70 -34.17
CA ALA A 551 -2.95 32.54 -33.09
C ALA A 551 -1.65 31.99 -32.49
N THR A 552 -1.57 30.67 -32.31
CA THR A 552 -0.36 29.99 -31.82
C THR A 552 0.78 30.13 -32.82
N LYS A 553 0.51 29.88 -34.11
CA LYS A 553 1.52 30.01 -35.17
C LYS A 553 2.06 31.44 -35.29
N ALA A 554 1.22 32.45 -35.07
CA ALA A 554 1.62 33.85 -35.08
C ALA A 554 2.41 34.25 -33.82
N ALA A 555 2.01 33.75 -32.64
CA ALA A 555 2.65 34.06 -31.37
C ALA A 555 4.00 33.34 -31.18
N PHE A 556 4.12 32.11 -31.69
CA PHE A 556 5.29 31.25 -31.51
C PHE A 556 5.82 30.73 -32.85
N PRO A 557 6.38 31.60 -33.71
CA PRO A 557 6.97 31.17 -34.96
C PRO A 557 8.15 30.22 -34.69
N GLY A 558 8.05 28.99 -35.20
CA GLY A 558 9.09 27.95 -35.01
C GLY A 558 8.92 27.06 -33.78
N LEU A 559 7.80 27.13 -33.06
CA LEU A 559 7.47 26.19 -31.98
C LEU A 559 7.25 24.78 -32.52
N THR A 560 8.02 23.81 -32.02
CA THR A 560 7.75 22.38 -32.27
C THR A 560 6.73 21.88 -31.27
N VAL A 561 5.60 21.35 -31.73
CA VAL A 561 4.61 20.69 -30.86
C VAL A 561 4.61 19.19 -31.15
N GLY A 562 4.67 18.37 -30.10
CA GLY A 562 4.65 16.92 -30.25
C GLY A 562 4.11 16.19 -29.04
N HIS A 563 3.92 14.88 -29.18
CA HIS A 563 3.58 14.00 -28.09
C HIS A 563 4.42 12.71 -28.14
N LEU A 564 4.71 12.15 -26.98
CA LEU A 564 5.48 10.92 -26.81
C LEU A 564 4.69 9.97 -25.90
N ASP A 565 4.46 8.77 -26.40
CA ASP A 565 3.80 7.70 -25.66
C ASP A 565 4.79 7.01 -24.71
N THR A 566 4.63 7.24 -23.41
CA THR A 566 5.52 6.71 -22.36
C THR A 566 5.30 5.23 -22.10
N ALA A 567 4.20 4.64 -22.56
CA ALA A 567 4.02 3.19 -22.51
C ALA A 567 4.94 2.46 -23.49
N LEU A 568 5.31 3.12 -24.61
CA LEU A 568 6.09 2.54 -25.70
C LEU A 568 7.50 3.14 -25.84
N ASN A 569 7.78 4.26 -25.19
CA ASN A 569 9.04 4.98 -25.31
C ASN A 569 9.56 5.41 -23.93
N ASP A 570 10.87 5.51 -23.80
CA ASP A 570 11.45 6.21 -22.65
C ASP A 570 11.24 7.71 -22.77
N ALA A 571 10.84 8.33 -21.67
CA ALA A 571 10.85 9.77 -21.55
C ALA A 571 12.30 10.26 -21.32
N PRO A 572 12.83 11.15 -22.15
CA PRO A 572 14.16 11.73 -21.91
C PRO A 572 14.21 12.48 -20.57
N ALA A 573 15.31 12.29 -19.83
CA ALA A 573 15.52 12.91 -18.54
C ALA A 573 15.58 14.44 -18.64
N ARG A 574 14.98 15.13 -17.68
CA ARG A 574 15.08 16.60 -17.54
C ARG A 574 16.55 17.00 -17.37
N THR A 575 17.06 17.89 -18.22
CA THR A 575 18.14 18.79 -17.79
C THR A 575 17.56 19.66 -16.67
N SER A 576 18.25 19.69 -15.54
CA SER A 576 17.70 20.14 -14.26
C SER A 576 17.24 21.61 -14.27
N SER A 577 15.95 21.79 -14.00
CA SER A 577 15.41 22.97 -13.34
C SER A 577 14.26 22.50 -12.44
N THR A 578 14.28 22.95 -11.19
CA THR A 578 13.76 22.31 -9.99
C THR A 578 12.23 22.35 -9.83
N ARG A 579 11.65 21.18 -9.48
CA ARG A 579 10.51 20.87 -8.56
C ARG A 579 9.58 19.76 -9.09
N PRO A 580 9.10 18.86 -8.21
CA PRO A 580 8.10 17.84 -8.56
C PRO A 580 6.67 18.36 -8.37
N SER A 581 5.77 18.09 -9.33
CA SER A 581 4.31 18.16 -9.17
C SER A 581 3.58 17.10 -10.02
N ALA A 582 2.40 16.68 -9.57
CA ALA A 582 1.60 15.55 -10.07
C ALA A 582 0.57 15.96 -11.15
N ARG A 583 1.01 16.58 -12.26
CA ARG A 583 0.19 16.89 -13.43
C ARG A 583 0.97 16.60 -14.72
N PRO A 584 0.32 16.33 -15.88
CA PRO A 584 1.01 16.17 -17.16
C PRO A 584 1.93 17.37 -17.41
N ARG A 585 3.23 17.09 -17.53
CA ARG A 585 4.27 18.14 -17.54
C ARG A 585 4.69 18.45 -18.98
N CYS A 586 4.48 19.68 -19.40
CA CYS A 586 5.10 20.25 -20.60
C CYS A 586 6.58 20.58 -20.29
N CYS A 587 7.52 20.18 -21.15
CA CYS A 587 8.93 20.52 -21.03
C CYS A 587 9.34 21.72 -21.90
N CYS A 588 10.00 22.69 -21.26
CA CYS A 588 10.79 23.84 -21.75
C CYS A 588 10.08 25.07 -22.37
N TRP A 589 10.15 26.20 -21.66
CA TRP A 589 10.09 27.56 -22.23
C TRP A 589 11.35 28.34 -21.83
N PRO A 590 12.05 29.02 -22.76
CA PRO A 590 13.10 29.96 -22.42
C PRO A 590 12.46 31.21 -21.79
N ARG A 591 13.06 31.75 -20.72
CA ARG A 591 12.63 32.98 -20.05
C ARG A 591 12.48 34.14 -21.06
N PRO A 592 11.31 34.79 -21.16
CA PRO A 592 11.26 36.20 -21.49
C PRO A 592 11.60 37.01 -20.23
N ALA A 593 12.34 38.09 -20.40
CA ALA A 593 12.68 38.99 -19.31
C ALA A 593 11.43 39.73 -18.79
N ALA A 594 10.67 39.15 -17.86
CA ALA A 594 9.80 39.88 -16.93
C ALA A 594 9.18 38.98 -15.83
N ARG A 595 9.21 39.53 -14.61
CA ARG A 595 8.58 39.14 -13.33
C ARG A 595 7.57 37.97 -13.31
N THR A 596 7.89 37.01 -12.44
CA THR A 596 7.04 35.95 -11.85
C THR A 596 5.64 36.38 -11.39
N ARG A 597 4.61 35.59 -11.72
CA ARG A 597 3.44 35.32 -10.85
C ARG A 597 3.05 33.83 -10.92
N ARG A 598 2.74 33.26 -9.75
CA ARG A 598 2.22 31.88 -9.57
C ARG A 598 0.74 31.83 -9.96
N PHE A 599 0.27 30.70 -10.49
CA PHE A 599 -1.16 30.37 -10.59
C PHE A 599 -1.46 29.02 -9.94
N ALA A 600 -2.45 29.02 -9.06
CA ALA A 600 -3.21 27.86 -8.60
C ALA A 600 -4.49 27.79 -9.46
N SER A 601 -4.89 26.60 -9.92
CA SER A 601 -6.07 26.45 -10.80
C SER A 601 -7.21 25.72 -10.08
N THR A 602 -8.31 26.43 -9.86
CA THR A 602 -9.66 25.88 -9.74
C THR A 602 -10.58 26.78 -10.58
N ASP A 603 -10.66 26.52 -11.88
CA ASP A 603 -11.76 27.03 -12.72
C ASP A 603 -11.84 26.23 -14.05
N PRO A 604 -13.01 25.70 -14.47
CA PRO A 604 -13.13 24.72 -15.55
C PRO A 604 -13.46 25.32 -16.94
N ALA A 605 -13.02 26.54 -17.24
CA ALA A 605 -13.27 27.19 -18.53
C ALA A 605 -11.99 27.73 -19.17
N LEU A 606 -11.25 26.86 -19.86
CA LEU A 606 -10.11 27.26 -20.69
C LEU A 606 -10.59 27.58 -22.10
N THR A 607 -10.69 28.87 -22.41
CA THR A 607 -10.98 29.37 -23.77
C THR A 607 -9.70 29.85 -24.46
N PRO A 608 -9.65 29.96 -25.81
CA PRO A 608 -8.44 30.35 -26.55
C PRO A 608 -7.82 31.71 -26.17
N ALA A 609 -8.54 32.54 -25.40
CA ALA A 609 -8.06 33.82 -24.88
C ALA A 609 -7.06 33.68 -23.72
N SER A 610 -7.02 32.54 -23.01
CA SER A 610 -6.11 32.34 -21.86
C SER A 610 -4.63 32.19 -22.24
N TRP A 611 -4.33 32.02 -23.53
CA TRP A 611 -2.96 31.81 -24.03
C TRP A 611 -2.21 33.10 -24.38
N ARG A 612 -2.88 34.27 -24.44
CA ARG A 612 -2.22 35.53 -24.89
C ARG A 612 -1.40 36.24 -23.82
N ASN A 613 -1.49 35.86 -22.54
CA ASN A 613 -0.85 36.60 -21.44
C ASN A 613 -0.16 35.71 -20.38
N SER A 614 0.19 34.47 -20.72
CA SER A 614 0.77 33.49 -19.78
C SER A 614 2.11 32.96 -20.26
#